data_AF-A0A3B0LZU7-F1
#
_entry.id   AF-A0A3B0LZU7-F1
#
_cell.length_a   1.000
_cell.length_b   1.000
_cell.length_c   1.000
_cell.angle_alpha   90.00
_cell.angle_beta   90.00
_cell.angle_gamma   90.00
#
_symmetry.space_group_name_H-M   'P 1'
#
loop_
_entity.id
_entity.type
_entity.pdbx_description
1 polymer ?
#
loop_
_entity_poly.entity_id
_entity_poly.type
_entity_poly.pdbx_seq_one_letter_code
_entity_poly.pdbx_strand_id
1 'polypeptide(L)'
;MSFNGIEKSAVMLMSVGEELAAEIFKHLNSGEVQKLSVAISNLGQISNHQLTDILSEFEENATQYDAINVNTKDYLNSVLIKALGEEHANSLLEDIFETKETVTGIDKLNFMAPEVAAEMIRDEHPQIIAATLVHLKRTQAAEILALLDEELRHDVVLRITTFGGIQPSALAELTEVLNSLLDEQNIKRSKMGGIRTVAEIINLMKSQQEEMVISAVKEYDDELAQKIIAEMFLFEDLIEMDDRSM
;
A
#
# COMPACT_ATOMS: atom_id res chain seq x y z
N MET A 1 38.85 23.37 -6.30
CA MET A 1 38.80 21.94 -6.68
C MET A 1 37.37 21.61 -7.03
N SER A 2 37.14 20.96 -8.18
CA SER A 2 35.80 20.49 -8.54
C SER A 2 35.57 19.18 -7.79
N PHE A 3 34.57 19.15 -6.92
CA PHE A 3 34.17 17.92 -6.25
C PHE A 3 33.50 16.99 -7.26
N ASN A 4 33.84 15.70 -7.23
CA ASN A 4 33.10 14.70 -7.99
C ASN A 4 31.77 14.35 -7.27
N GLY A 5 30.87 13.64 -7.96
CA GLY A 5 29.54 13.33 -7.40
C GLY A 5 29.57 12.60 -6.05
N ILE A 6 30.52 11.68 -5.85
CA ILE A 6 30.66 10.94 -4.59
C ILE A 6 31.14 11.86 -3.46
N GLU A 7 32.08 12.75 -3.76
CA GLU A 7 32.56 13.74 -2.79
C GLU A 7 31.45 14.72 -2.42
N LYS A 8 30.66 15.21 -3.39
CA LYS A 8 29.50 16.08 -3.12
C LYS A 8 28.46 15.37 -2.25
N SER A 9 28.15 14.11 -2.52
CA SER A 9 27.24 13.31 -1.68
C SER A 9 27.79 13.10 -0.27
N ALA A 10 29.10 12.93 -0.11
CA ALA A 10 29.73 12.87 1.19
C ALA A 10 29.63 14.20 1.97
N VAL A 11 29.83 15.34 1.31
CA VAL A 11 29.61 16.67 1.91
C VAL A 11 28.15 16.83 2.36
N MET A 12 27.19 16.43 1.52
CA MET A 12 25.76 16.48 1.84
C MET A 12 25.40 15.63 3.07
N LEU A 13 25.87 14.38 3.11
CA LEU A 13 25.65 13.49 4.25
C LEU A 13 26.21 14.05 5.56
N MET A 14 27.37 14.72 5.51
CA MET A 14 27.94 15.38 6.69
C MET A 14 27.14 16.61 7.11
N SER A 15 26.45 17.27 6.17
CA SER A 15 25.69 18.50 6.45
C SER A 15 24.33 18.25 7.13
N VAL A 16 23.72 17.08 6.90
CA VAL A 16 22.40 16.71 7.49
C VAL A 16 22.49 16.15 8.92
N GLY A 17 23.70 15.88 9.42
CA GLY A 17 23.93 15.34 10.76
C GLY A 17 23.86 13.82 10.86
N GLU A 18 24.37 13.28 11.97
CA GLU A 18 24.65 11.85 12.14
C GLU A 18 23.38 10.98 12.08
N GLU A 19 22.29 11.41 12.70
CA GLU A 19 21.02 10.65 12.74
C GLU A 19 20.40 10.50 11.35
N LEU A 20 20.29 11.61 10.59
CA LEU A 20 19.73 11.58 9.24
C LEU A 20 20.65 10.86 8.26
N ALA A 21 21.97 11.04 8.39
CA ALA A 21 22.93 10.27 7.62
C ALA A 21 22.73 8.77 7.87
N ALA A 22 22.60 8.34 9.13
CA ALA A 22 22.41 6.92 9.46
C ALA A 22 21.14 6.33 8.79
N GLU A 23 20.03 7.06 8.74
CA GLU A 23 18.84 6.63 8.00
C GLU A 23 19.10 6.50 6.50
N ILE A 24 19.81 7.45 5.89
CA ILE A 24 20.17 7.38 4.46
C ILE A 24 21.05 6.16 4.19
N PHE A 25 22.02 5.85 5.06
CA PHE A 25 22.90 4.68 4.90
C PHE A 25 22.14 3.34 4.88
N LYS A 26 20.97 3.24 5.55
CA LYS A 26 20.14 2.01 5.51
C LYS A 26 19.55 1.72 4.13
N HIS A 27 19.45 2.73 3.27
CA HIS A 27 18.90 2.60 1.92
C HIS A 27 19.96 2.33 0.85
N LEU A 28 21.24 2.26 1.22
CA LEU A 28 22.35 2.06 0.30
C LEU A 28 22.85 0.62 0.31
N ASN A 29 23.36 0.15 -0.83
CA ASN A 29 24.02 -1.15 -0.88
C ASN A 29 25.46 -1.08 -0.32
N SER A 30 26.04 -2.25 -0.02
CA SER A 30 27.39 -2.33 0.59
C SER A 30 28.50 -1.65 -0.21
N GLY A 31 28.40 -1.65 -1.55
CA GLY A 31 29.37 -0.99 -2.43
C GLY A 31 29.26 0.54 -2.40
N GLU A 32 28.04 1.07 -2.31
CA GLU A 32 27.77 2.51 -2.18
C GLU A 32 28.20 3.04 -0.83
N VAL A 33 27.86 2.31 0.24
CA VAL A 33 28.31 2.59 1.61
C VAL A 33 29.83 2.69 1.64
N GLN A 34 30.54 1.71 1.07
CA GLN A 34 32.00 1.72 1.04
C GLN A 34 32.56 2.94 0.30
N LYS A 35 32.01 3.29 -0.87
CA LYS A 35 32.47 4.45 -1.65
C LYS A 35 32.28 5.76 -0.90
N LEU A 36 31.13 5.94 -0.26
CA LEU A 36 30.83 7.14 0.52
C LEU A 36 31.66 7.22 1.80
N SER A 37 31.86 6.12 2.52
CA SER A 37 32.71 6.09 3.71
C SER A 37 34.16 6.46 3.40
N VAL A 38 34.70 5.98 2.27
CA VAL A 38 36.04 6.36 1.80
C VAL A 38 36.10 7.84 1.43
N ALA A 39 35.07 8.36 0.75
CA ALA A 39 35.02 9.78 0.41
C ALA A 39 34.94 10.66 1.67
N ILE A 40 34.06 10.36 2.62
CA ILE A 40 33.93 11.06 3.91
C ILE A 40 35.26 11.06 4.67
N SER A 41 35.97 9.93 4.69
CA SER A 41 37.27 9.82 5.39
C SER A 41 38.38 10.65 4.74
N ASN A 42 38.28 10.92 3.44
CA ASN A 42 39.26 11.68 2.67
C ASN A 42 38.88 13.15 2.48
N LEU A 43 37.68 13.57 2.94
CA LEU A 43 37.26 14.96 2.87
C LEU A 43 38.11 15.82 3.83
N GLY A 44 38.73 16.84 3.27
CA GLY A 44 39.45 17.87 4.03
C GLY A 44 38.52 18.96 4.55
N GLN A 45 39.10 20.09 4.93
CA GLN A 45 38.33 21.26 5.36
C GLN A 45 37.52 21.84 4.19
N ILE A 46 36.22 21.98 4.38
CA ILE A 46 35.28 22.53 3.39
C ILE A 46 34.96 23.97 3.80
N SER A 47 35.11 24.90 2.86
CA SER A 47 34.73 26.30 3.10
C SER A 47 33.21 26.48 3.01
N ASN A 48 32.66 27.47 3.71
CA ASN A 48 31.23 27.80 3.62
C ASN A 48 30.76 28.05 2.18
N HIS A 49 31.58 28.70 1.35
CA HIS A 49 31.26 28.92 -0.06
C HIS A 49 31.08 27.61 -0.82
N GLN A 50 31.99 26.65 -0.64
CA GLN A 50 31.91 25.33 -1.29
C GLN A 50 30.70 24.53 -0.81
N LEU A 51 30.35 24.62 0.48
CA LEU A 51 29.17 23.97 1.02
C LEU A 51 27.90 24.58 0.42
N THR A 52 27.81 25.92 0.34
CA THR A 52 26.68 26.62 -0.29
C THR A 52 26.52 26.24 -1.75
N ASP A 53 27.61 26.19 -2.53
CA ASP A 53 27.56 25.80 -3.95
C ASP A 53 27.00 24.37 -4.11
N ILE A 54 27.44 23.43 -3.27
CA ILE A 54 26.98 22.03 -3.31
C ILE A 54 25.50 21.93 -2.90
N LEU A 55 25.06 22.68 -1.89
CA LEU A 55 23.67 22.70 -1.45
C LEU A 55 22.75 23.30 -2.52
N SER A 56 23.16 24.40 -3.17
CA SER A 56 22.41 24.99 -4.28
C SER A 56 22.29 24.04 -5.46
N GLU A 57 23.37 23.36 -5.83
CA GLU A 57 23.31 22.35 -6.89
C GLU A 57 22.43 21.16 -6.50
N PHE A 58 22.45 20.74 -5.23
CA PHE A 58 21.55 19.70 -4.74
C PHE A 58 20.09 20.15 -4.78
N GLU A 59 19.78 21.38 -4.34
CA GLU A 59 18.43 21.95 -4.39
C GLU A 59 17.92 22.04 -5.83
N GLU A 60 18.73 22.52 -6.77
CA GLU A 60 18.37 22.58 -8.18
C GLU A 60 18.06 21.19 -8.74
N ASN A 61 18.91 20.20 -8.46
CA ASN A 61 18.69 18.83 -8.89
C ASN A 61 17.46 18.23 -8.21
N ALA A 62 17.31 18.38 -6.89
CA ALA A 62 16.18 17.86 -6.13
C ALA A 62 14.85 18.47 -6.62
N THR A 63 14.83 19.76 -6.90
CA THR A 63 13.66 20.46 -7.47
C THR A 63 13.36 19.98 -8.88
N GLN A 64 14.40 19.68 -9.68
CA GLN A 64 14.25 19.07 -11.00
C GLN A 64 13.71 17.63 -10.91
N TYR A 65 14.08 16.87 -9.88
CA TYR A 65 13.53 15.53 -9.61
C TYR A 65 12.12 15.58 -9.00
N ASP A 66 11.76 16.58 -8.19
CA ASP A 66 10.38 16.82 -7.73
C ASP A 66 9.45 17.24 -8.87
N ALA A 67 9.96 18.04 -9.82
CA ALA A 67 9.24 18.36 -11.06
C ALA A 67 9.02 17.11 -11.94
N ILE A 68 9.91 16.12 -11.86
CA ILE A 68 9.77 14.83 -12.54
C ILE A 68 8.79 13.90 -11.81
N ASN A 69 8.69 13.99 -10.48
CA ASN A 69 7.85 13.10 -9.66
C ASN A 69 6.37 13.51 -9.57
N VAL A 70 6.04 14.80 -9.73
CA VAL A 70 4.64 15.26 -9.57
C VAL A 70 3.84 15.24 -10.87
N ASN A 71 4.46 15.11 -12.06
CA ASN A 71 3.63 15.02 -13.27
C ASN A 71 4.20 14.30 -14.49
N THR A 72 4.94 13.20 -14.28
CA THR A 72 5.41 12.38 -15.41
C THR A 72 4.26 11.90 -16.29
N LYS A 73 3.08 11.64 -15.70
CA LYS A 73 1.87 11.23 -16.42
C LYS A 73 1.33 12.35 -17.30
N ASP A 74 1.09 13.55 -16.76
CA ASP A 74 0.54 14.65 -17.58
C ASP A 74 1.56 15.17 -18.60
N TYR A 75 2.85 15.16 -18.26
CA TYR A 75 3.91 15.50 -19.21
C TYR A 75 3.96 14.49 -20.36
N LEU A 76 4.04 13.19 -20.05
CA LEU A 76 4.01 12.13 -21.07
C LEU A 76 2.73 12.20 -21.91
N ASN A 77 1.58 12.43 -21.27
CA ASN A 77 0.29 12.60 -21.94
C ASN A 77 0.34 13.79 -22.92
N SER A 78 0.79 14.95 -22.45
CA SER A 78 0.91 16.15 -23.29
C SER A 78 1.91 15.99 -24.45
N VAL A 79 2.99 15.22 -24.25
CA VAL A 79 4.00 14.94 -25.28
C VAL A 79 3.45 13.96 -26.32
N LEU A 80 2.77 12.90 -25.89
CA LEU A 80 2.18 11.91 -26.79
C LEU A 80 1.00 12.50 -27.58
N ILE A 81 0.11 13.29 -26.95
CA ILE A 81 -0.97 14.00 -27.65
C ILE A 81 -0.39 14.94 -28.72
N LYS A 82 0.68 15.68 -28.40
CA LYS A 82 1.31 16.59 -29.37
C LYS A 82 2.03 15.87 -30.50
N ALA A 83 2.59 14.69 -30.25
CA ALA A 83 3.36 13.94 -31.23
C ALA A 83 2.49 13.07 -32.15
N LEU A 84 1.37 12.54 -31.63
CA LEU A 84 0.60 11.46 -32.26
C LEU A 84 -0.89 11.83 -32.50
N GLY A 85 -1.37 12.93 -31.92
CA GLY A 85 -2.79 13.27 -31.89
C GLY A 85 -3.53 12.61 -30.72
N GLU A 86 -4.63 13.22 -30.29
CA GLU A 86 -5.36 12.87 -29.06
C GLU A 86 -5.85 11.41 -29.04
N GLU A 87 -6.41 10.92 -30.15
CA GLU A 87 -6.97 9.56 -30.24
C GLU A 87 -5.89 8.47 -30.11
N HIS A 88 -4.76 8.61 -30.80
CA HIS A 88 -3.66 7.65 -30.74
C HIS A 88 -2.86 7.73 -29.45
N ALA A 89 -2.71 8.94 -28.89
CA ALA A 89 -2.04 9.12 -27.61
C ALA A 89 -2.83 8.48 -26.47
N ASN A 90 -4.16 8.67 -26.43
CA ASN A 90 -5.01 8.10 -25.38
C ASN A 90 -4.97 6.56 -25.41
N SER A 91 -5.06 5.95 -26.59
CA SER A 91 -4.94 4.48 -26.73
C SER A 91 -3.57 3.95 -26.29
N LEU A 92 -2.47 4.62 -26.64
CA LEU A 92 -1.13 4.23 -26.19
C LEU A 92 -0.93 4.42 -24.69
N LEU A 93 -1.51 5.47 -24.12
CA LEU A 93 -1.46 5.73 -22.68
C LEU A 93 -2.27 4.69 -21.92
N GLU A 94 -3.44 4.31 -22.41
CA GLU A 94 -4.24 3.18 -21.88
C GLU A 94 -3.39 1.90 -21.82
N ASP A 95 -2.77 1.49 -22.94
CA ASP A 95 -1.91 0.31 -23.00
C ASP A 95 -0.72 0.38 -22.01
N ILE A 96 -0.09 1.56 -21.88
CA ILE A 96 1.06 1.79 -21.01
C ILE A 96 0.67 1.75 -19.52
N PHE A 97 -0.50 2.28 -19.17
CA PHE A 97 -0.95 2.36 -17.77
C PHE A 97 -1.63 1.06 -17.30
N GLU A 98 -2.35 0.35 -18.17
CA GLU A 98 -2.86 -1.00 -17.88
C GLU A 98 -1.72 -1.96 -17.51
N THR A 99 -0.56 -1.84 -18.15
CA THR A 99 0.60 -2.70 -17.86
C THR A 99 1.23 -2.45 -16.48
N LYS A 100 0.98 -1.30 -15.83
CA LYS A 100 1.50 -0.99 -14.49
C LYS A 100 0.49 -1.21 -13.36
N GLU A 101 -0.80 -1.06 -13.61
CA GLU A 101 -1.83 -1.32 -12.58
C GLU A 101 -2.09 -2.81 -12.37
N THR A 102 -1.81 -3.64 -13.36
CA THR A 102 -1.96 -5.10 -13.34
C THR A 102 -1.00 -5.85 -12.42
N VAL A 103 -0.02 -5.18 -11.79
CA VAL A 103 0.88 -5.79 -10.79
C VAL A 103 0.39 -5.53 -9.35
N THR A 104 -0.55 -4.61 -9.14
CA THR A 104 -0.91 -4.13 -7.79
C THR A 104 -1.68 -5.14 -6.94
N GLY A 105 -2.56 -5.96 -7.51
CA GLY A 105 -3.38 -6.92 -6.76
C GLY A 105 -2.57 -8.09 -6.19
N ILE A 106 -1.70 -8.69 -7.02
CA ILE A 106 -0.80 -9.75 -6.58
C ILE A 106 0.25 -9.20 -5.61
N ASP A 107 0.77 -7.99 -5.84
CA ASP A 107 1.73 -7.39 -4.91
C ASP A 107 1.15 -7.11 -3.53
N LYS A 108 -0.15 -6.77 -3.41
CA LYS A 108 -0.80 -6.62 -2.11
C LYS A 108 -0.71 -7.90 -1.27
N LEU A 109 -0.81 -9.08 -1.89
CA LEU A 109 -0.67 -10.37 -1.20
C LEU A 109 0.73 -10.57 -0.59
N ASN A 110 1.77 -9.92 -1.12
CA ASN A 110 3.13 -9.96 -0.54
C ASN A 110 3.26 -9.20 0.79
N PHE A 111 2.28 -8.35 1.14
CA PHE A 111 2.27 -7.55 2.36
C PHE A 111 1.22 -8.03 3.37
N MET A 112 0.44 -9.06 3.02
CA MET A 112 -0.58 -9.66 3.88
C MET A 112 0.00 -10.77 4.76
N ALA A 113 -0.65 -11.01 5.89
CA ALA A 113 -0.37 -12.21 6.69
C ALA A 113 -0.68 -13.47 5.86
N PRO A 114 0.19 -14.50 5.88
CA PRO A 114 0.02 -15.71 5.07
C PRO A 114 -1.31 -16.41 5.26
N GLU A 115 -1.87 -16.39 6.47
CA GLU A 115 -3.16 -16.99 6.81
C GLU A 115 -4.31 -16.32 6.06
N VAL A 116 -4.27 -14.98 5.98
CA VAL A 116 -5.27 -14.18 5.28
C VAL A 116 -5.16 -14.40 3.78
N ALA A 117 -3.95 -14.37 3.25
CA ALA A 117 -3.72 -14.60 1.82
C ALA A 117 -4.13 -16.02 1.39
N ALA A 118 -3.84 -17.03 2.23
CA ALA A 118 -4.23 -18.42 1.98
C ALA A 118 -5.74 -18.61 2.01
N GLU A 119 -6.45 -17.96 2.93
CA GLU A 119 -7.92 -18.00 3.00
C GLU A 119 -8.56 -17.37 1.76
N MET A 120 -8.00 -16.26 1.27
CA MET A 120 -8.52 -15.56 0.08
C MET A 120 -8.46 -16.37 -1.21
N ILE A 121 -7.44 -17.22 -1.37
CA ILE A 121 -7.23 -17.99 -2.59
C ILE A 121 -7.62 -19.47 -2.44
N ARG A 122 -8.16 -19.89 -1.29
CA ARG A 122 -8.38 -21.31 -0.98
C ARG A 122 -9.38 -21.97 -1.92
N ASP A 123 -10.43 -21.26 -2.29
CA ASP A 123 -11.52 -21.79 -3.12
C ASP A 123 -11.27 -21.61 -4.63
N GLU A 124 -10.12 -21.03 -4.99
CA GLU A 124 -9.74 -20.83 -6.38
C GLU A 124 -9.26 -22.12 -7.04
N HIS A 125 -9.41 -22.19 -8.36
CA HIS A 125 -8.91 -23.33 -9.12
C HIS A 125 -7.37 -23.45 -8.95
N PRO A 126 -6.79 -24.65 -8.77
CA PRO A 126 -5.37 -24.76 -8.42
C PRO A 126 -4.39 -24.22 -9.48
N GLN A 127 -4.85 -24.00 -10.73
CA GLN A 127 -4.10 -23.24 -11.74
C GLN A 127 -3.96 -21.75 -11.39
N ILE A 128 -5.01 -21.14 -10.85
CA ILE A 128 -5.02 -19.74 -10.40
C ILE A 128 -4.14 -19.59 -9.16
N ILE A 129 -4.25 -20.50 -8.20
CA ILE A 129 -3.36 -20.51 -7.02
C ILE A 129 -1.90 -20.62 -7.45
N ALA A 130 -1.57 -21.54 -8.36
CA ALA A 130 -0.21 -21.68 -8.90
C ALA A 130 0.28 -20.40 -9.59
N ALA A 131 -0.56 -19.79 -10.42
CA ALA A 131 -0.27 -18.52 -11.07
C ALA A 131 0.07 -17.41 -10.09
N THR A 132 -0.75 -17.27 -9.03
CA THR A 132 -0.56 -16.28 -7.97
C THR A 132 0.77 -16.54 -7.25
N LEU A 133 1.01 -17.76 -6.77
CA LEU A 133 2.22 -18.10 -5.99
C LEU A 133 3.53 -17.88 -6.75
N VAL A 134 3.55 -18.10 -8.08
CA VAL A 134 4.74 -17.85 -8.92
C VAL A 134 5.14 -16.37 -8.93
N HIS A 135 4.17 -15.46 -8.76
CA HIS A 135 4.39 -14.02 -8.76
C HIS A 135 4.63 -13.44 -7.37
N LEU A 136 4.54 -14.24 -6.30
CA LEU A 136 4.84 -13.79 -4.93
C LEU A 136 6.33 -13.91 -4.57
N LYS A 137 6.72 -13.24 -3.47
CA LYS A 137 8.00 -13.46 -2.80
C LYS A 137 8.08 -14.92 -2.33
N ARG A 138 9.26 -15.51 -2.43
CA ARG A 138 9.46 -16.96 -2.22
C ARG A 138 9.10 -17.38 -0.80
N THR A 139 9.38 -16.51 0.18
CA THR A 139 9.01 -16.72 1.59
C THR A 139 7.50 -16.73 1.77
N GLN A 140 6.80 -15.72 1.24
CA GLN A 140 5.34 -15.62 1.28
C GLN A 140 4.67 -16.81 0.62
N ALA A 141 5.13 -17.19 -0.58
CA ALA A 141 4.57 -18.33 -1.31
C ALA A 141 4.73 -19.65 -0.53
N ALA A 142 5.89 -19.85 0.13
CA ALA A 142 6.13 -21.05 0.93
C ALA A 142 5.21 -21.13 2.15
N GLU A 143 4.99 -20.01 2.84
CA GLU A 143 4.10 -19.92 4.01
C GLU A 143 2.65 -20.16 3.61
N ILE A 144 2.17 -19.54 2.52
CA ILE A 144 0.82 -19.77 1.99
C ILE A 144 0.64 -21.24 1.57
N LEU A 145 1.62 -21.81 0.86
CA LEU A 145 1.58 -23.21 0.42
C LEU A 145 1.50 -24.19 1.60
N ALA A 146 2.12 -23.86 2.74
CA ALA A 146 2.09 -24.66 3.95
C ALA A 146 0.70 -24.68 4.64
N LEU A 147 -0.17 -23.73 4.31
CA LEU A 147 -1.52 -23.57 4.86
C LEU A 147 -2.62 -24.22 4.00
N LEU A 148 -2.29 -24.66 2.79
CA LEU A 148 -3.23 -25.38 1.91
C LEU A 148 -3.34 -26.84 2.31
N ASP A 149 -4.52 -27.44 2.09
CA ASP A 149 -4.74 -28.87 2.32
C ASP A 149 -3.81 -29.73 1.44
N GLU A 150 -3.46 -30.92 1.92
CA GLU A 150 -2.41 -31.77 1.32
C GLU A 150 -2.66 -32.08 -0.16
N GLU A 151 -3.90 -32.39 -0.53
CA GLU A 151 -4.29 -32.69 -1.91
C GLU A 151 -4.12 -31.46 -2.83
N LEU A 152 -4.65 -30.32 -2.39
CA LEU A 152 -4.55 -29.06 -3.13
C LEU A 152 -3.09 -28.61 -3.27
N ARG A 153 -2.31 -28.73 -2.20
CA ARG A 153 -0.89 -28.38 -2.17
C ARG A 153 -0.07 -29.15 -3.19
N HIS A 154 -0.26 -30.47 -3.26
CA HIS A 154 0.45 -31.31 -4.22
C HIS A 154 0.11 -30.92 -5.68
N ASP A 155 -1.17 -30.66 -5.94
CA ASP A 155 -1.64 -30.29 -7.27
C ASP A 155 -1.12 -28.90 -7.71
N VAL A 156 -1.09 -27.93 -6.79
CA VAL A 156 -0.51 -26.61 -7.02
C VAL A 156 1.00 -26.70 -7.32
N VAL A 157 1.76 -27.50 -6.57
CA VAL A 157 3.21 -27.66 -6.78
C VAL A 157 3.52 -28.27 -8.15
N LEU A 158 2.74 -29.26 -8.59
CA LEU A 158 2.88 -29.85 -9.92
C LEU A 158 2.67 -28.79 -11.01
N ARG A 159 1.64 -27.95 -10.88
CA ARG A 159 1.36 -26.86 -11.82
C ARG A 159 2.45 -25.79 -11.86
N ILE A 160 3.02 -25.43 -10.70
CA ILE A 160 4.16 -24.51 -10.62
C ILE A 160 5.37 -25.09 -11.36
N THR A 161 5.61 -26.40 -11.23
CA THR A 161 6.73 -27.08 -11.91
C THR A 161 6.59 -27.06 -13.43
N THR A 162 5.36 -27.14 -13.94
CA THR A 162 5.05 -27.08 -15.37
C THR A 162 4.63 -25.69 -15.85
N PHE A 163 4.87 -24.64 -15.04
CA PHE A 163 4.38 -23.30 -15.33
C PHE A 163 5.12 -22.68 -16.52
N GLY A 164 4.45 -22.63 -17.68
CA GLY A 164 5.01 -22.11 -18.94
C GLY A 164 4.89 -20.60 -19.13
N GLY A 165 4.45 -19.86 -18.11
CA GLY A 165 4.10 -18.45 -18.20
C GLY A 165 2.62 -18.21 -18.45
N ILE A 166 2.19 -16.96 -18.25
CA ILE A 166 0.81 -16.51 -18.44
C ILE A 166 0.80 -15.36 -19.45
N GLN A 167 -0.22 -15.32 -20.30
CA GLN A 167 -0.40 -14.19 -21.22
C GLN A 167 -0.73 -12.93 -20.41
N PRO A 168 -0.16 -11.76 -20.76
CA PRO A 168 -0.39 -10.52 -20.01
C PRO A 168 -1.87 -10.21 -19.76
N SER A 169 -2.75 -10.48 -20.73
CA SER A 169 -4.20 -10.30 -20.59
C SER A 169 -4.83 -11.18 -19.50
N ALA A 170 -4.42 -12.44 -19.38
CA ALA A 170 -4.91 -13.35 -18.34
C ALA A 170 -4.33 -13.01 -16.96
N LEU A 171 -3.12 -12.43 -16.90
CA LEU A 171 -2.56 -11.88 -15.67
C LEU A 171 -3.33 -10.64 -15.20
N ALA A 172 -3.76 -9.79 -16.14
CA ALA A 172 -4.57 -8.63 -15.85
C ALA A 172 -5.94 -9.01 -15.25
N GLU A 173 -6.62 -9.97 -15.87
CA GLU A 173 -7.91 -10.50 -15.41
C GLU A 173 -7.78 -11.15 -14.02
N LEU A 174 -6.70 -11.91 -13.78
CA LEU A 174 -6.39 -12.44 -12.46
C LEU A 174 -6.20 -11.33 -11.41
N THR A 175 -5.47 -10.27 -11.75
CA THR A 175 -5.26 -9.14 -10.84
C THR A 175 -6.55 -8.39 -10.54
N GLU A 176 -7.46 -8.26 -11.51
CA GLU A 176 -8.78 -7.64 -11.32
C GLU A 176 -9.63 -8.45 -10.34
N VAL A 177 -9.67 -9.78 -10.50
CA VAL A 177 -10.36 -10.69 -9.57
C VAL A 177 -9.74 -10.62 -8.17
N LEU A 178 -8.41 -10.57 -8.05
CA LEU A 178 -7.77 -10.43 -6.74
C LEU A 178 -8.07 -9.08 -6.08
N ASN A 179 -8.11 -7.99 -6.85
CA ASN A 179 -8.44 -6.67 -6.32
C ASN A 179 -9.89 -6.59 -5.81
N SER A 180 -10.84 -7.20 -6.52
CA SER A 180 -12.24 -7.22 -6.06
C SER A 180 -12.40 -8.00 -4.75
N LEU A 181 -11.71 -9.14 -4.60
CA LEU A 181 -11.69 -9.92 -3.35
C LEU A 181 -11.05 -9.14 -2.18
N LEU A 182 -10.00 -8.36 -2.45
CA LEU A 182 -9.35 -7.51 -1.46
C LEU A 182 -10.28 -6.39 -0.98
N ASP A 183 -11.03 -5.78 -1.88
CA ASP A 183 -12.00 -4.75 -1.55
C ASP A 183 -13.17 -5.33 -0.72
N GLU A 184 -13.66 -6.53 -1.06
CA GLU A 184 -14.67 -7.22 -0.25
C GLU A 184 -14.20 -7.53 1.17
N GLN A 185 -12.95 -7.99 1.35
CA GLN A 185 -12.35 -8.21 2.67
C GLN A 185 -12.24 -6.93 3.49
N ASN A 186 -11.79 -5.83 2.87
CA ASN A 186 -11.71 -4.52 3.54
C ASN A 186 -13.09 -4.01 3.96
N ILE A 187 -14.10 -4.18 3.09
CA ILE A 187 -15.50 -3.83 3.40
C ILE A 187 -16.03 -4.71 4.55
N LYS A 188 -15.76 -6.02 4.56
CA LYS A 188 -16.18 -6.93 5.64
C LYS A 188 -15.50 -6.59 6.98
N ARG A 189 -14.22 -6.23 6.98
CA ARG A 189 -13.51 -5.77 8.19
C ARG A 189 -14.02 -4.43 8.70
N SER A 190 -14.28 -3.47 7.81
CA SER A 190 -14.88 -2.18 8.18
C SER A 190 -16.32 -2.32 8.69
N LYS A 191 -17.05 -3.37 8.30
CA LYS A 191 -18.40 -3.68 8.79
C LYS A 191 -18.44 -4.48 10.10
N MET A 192 -17.32 -5.08 10.54
CA MET A 192 -17.22 -5.80 11.82
C MET A 192 -17.04 -4.87 13.04
N GLY A 193 -16.82 -3.57 12.82
CA GLY A 193 -16.72 -2.56 13.87
C GLY A 193 -17.38 -1.25 13.46
N GLY A 194 -17.31 -0.26 14.36
CA GLY A 194 -17.88 1.06 14.14
C GLY A 194 -19.14 1.32 14.94
N ILE A 195 -19.65 2.54 14.80
CA ILE A 195 -20.72 3.13 15.62
C ILE A 195 -21.97 2.26 15.61
N ARG A 196 -22.35 1.74 14.44
CA ARG A 196 -23.52 0.88 14.26
C ARG A 196 -23.39 -0.48 14.94
N THR A 197 -22.25 -1.16 14.83
CA THR A 197 -22.01 -2.43 15.52
C THR A 197 -22.06 -2.25 17.04
N VAL A 198 -21.52 -1.14 17.55
CA VAL A 198 -21.60 -0.80 18.98
C VAL A 198 -23.04 -0.51 19.39
N ALA A 199 -23.81 0.24 18.60
CA ALA A 199 -25.23 0.51 18.85
C ALA A 199 -26.06 -0.79 18.90
N GLU A 200 -25.86 -1.70 17.95
CA GLU A 200 -26.53 -3.01 17.91
C GLU A 200 -26.18 -3.87 19.15
N ILE A 201 -24.92 -3.86 19.61
CA ILE A 201 -24.51 -4.57 20.84
C ILE A 201 -25.17 -3.95 22.06
N ILE A 202 -25.18 -2.63 22.18
CA ILE A 202 -25.75 -1.91 23.33
C ILE A 202 -27.28 -2.10 23.39
N ASN A 203 -27.98 -2.11 22.26
CA ASN A 203 -29.42 -2.38 22.18
C ASN A 203 -29.82 -3.78 22.72
N LEU A 204 -28.90 -4.74 22.73
CA LEU A 204 -29.11 -6.08 23.28
C LEU A 204 -28.75 -6.19 24.77
N MET A 205 -28.19 -5.14 25.38
CA MET A 205 -27.83 -5.11 26.79
C MET A 205 -29.07 -4.85 27.68
N LYS A 206 -28.95 -5.18 28.97
CA LYS A 206 -29.95 -4.76 29.96
C LYS A 206 -29.83 -3.25 30.19
N SER A 207 -30.95 -2.55 30.37
CA SER A 207 -31.02 -1.07 30.45
C SER A 207 -30.05 -0.44 31.44
N GLN A 208 -29.76 -1.10 32.57
CA GLN A 208 -28.79 -0.58 33.55
C GLN A 208 -27.33 -0.62 33.05
N GLN A 209 -26.96 -1.61 32.23
CA GLN A 209 -25.61 -1.75 31.69
C GLN A 209 -25.41 -0.85 30.47
N GLU A 210 -26.46 -0.66 29.67
CA GLU A 210 -26.51 0.31 28.57
C GLU A 210 -26.16 1.72 29.06
N GLU A 211 -26.87 2.24 30.07
CA GLU A 211 -26.62 3.59 30.60
C GLU A 211 -25.19 3.77 31.11
N MET A 212 -24.62 2.74 31.74
CA MET A 212 -23.24 2.75 32.21
C MET A 212 -22.23 2.80 31.06
N VAL A 213 -22.45 2.02 30.00
CA VAL A 213 -21.55 1.99 28.83
C VAL A 213 -21.62 3.31 28.06
N ILE A 214 -22.84 3.83 27.80
CA ILE A 214 -23.02 5.12 27.14
C ILE A 214 -22.40 6.27 27.95
N SER A 215 -22.55 6.25 29.28
CA SER A 215 -21.93 7.26 30.15
C SER A 215 -20.40 7.21 30.10
N ALA A 216 -19.81 6.02 30.07
CA ALA A 216 -18.37 5.85 29.94
C ALA A 216 -17.84 6.31 28.57
N VAL A 217 -18.57 6.05 27.49
CA VAL A 217 -18.20 6.56 26.15
C VAL A 217 -18.32 8.08 26.10
N LYS A 218 -19.35 8.66 26.72
CA LYS A 218 -19.58 10.11 26.77
C LYS A 218 -18.49 10.87 27.54
N GLU A 219 -17.97 10.27 28.60
CA GLU A 219 -16.85 10.84 29.37
C GLU A 219 -15.55 10.88 28.54
N TYR A 220 -15.40 9.94 27.60
CA TYR A 220 -14.27 9.89 26.68
C TYR A 220 -14.45 10.80 25.45
N ASP A 221 -15.63 10.74 24.81
CA ASP A 221 -15.98 11.51 23.61
C ASP A 221 -17.51 11.68 23.50
N ASP A 222 -17.98 12.90 23.73
CA ASP A 222 -19.41 13.25 23.70
C ASP A 222 -20.01 13.12 22.29
N GLU A 223 -19.24 13.45 21.25
CA GLU A 223 -19.70 13.39 19.86
C GLU A 223 -19.85 11.93 19.40
N LEU A 224 -18.94 11.06 19.83
CA LEU A 224 -19.02 9.62 19.58
C LEU A 224 -20.23 8.99 20.29
N ALA A 225 -20.48 9.35 21.55
CA ALA A 225 -21.63 8.88 22.30
C ALA A 225 -22.94 9.29 21.62
N GLN A 226 -23.05 10.53 21.14
CA GLN A 226 -24.25 11.00 20.42
C GLN A 226 -24.48 10.24 19.12
N LYS A 227 -23.42 9.92 18.37
CA LYS A 227 -23.53 9.11 17.14
C LYS A 227 -23.98 7.68 17.44
N ILE A 228 -23.50 7.07 18.53
CA ILE A 228 -23.95 5.74 18.95
C ILE A 228 -25.43 5.76 19.34
N ILE A 229 -25.86 6.73 20.15
CA ILE A 229 -27.28 6.89 20.54
C ILE A 229 -28.17 7.11 19.31
N ALA A 230 -27.71 7.88 18.33
CA ALA A 230 -28.46 8.11 17.09
C ALA A 230 -28.65 6.82 16.28
N GLU A 231 -27.65 5.93 16.26
CA GLU A 231 -27.72 4.63 15.58
C GLU A 231 -28.47 3.56 16.40
N MET A 232 -28.71 3.78 17.70
CA MET A 232 -29.52 2.89 18.54
C MET A 232 -31.02 2.97 18.21
N PHE A 233 -31.48 4.08 17.64
CA PHE A 233 -32.86 4.23 17.15
C PHE A 233 -33.01 3.62 15.76
N LEU A 234 -33.50 2.38 15.67
CA LEU A 234 -33.83 1.78 14.39
C LEU A 234 -35.21 2.28 13.92
N PHE A 235 -35.36 2.56 12.62
CA PHE A 235 -36.64 2.98 12.02
C PHE A 235 -37.75 1.92 12.18
N GLU A 236 -37.40 0.70 12.59
CA GLU A 236 -38.32 -0.40 12.91
C GLU A 236 -39.01 -0.21 14.29
N ASP A 237 -38.36 0.47 15.26
CA ASP A 237 -38.93 0.75 16.58
C ASP A 237 -40.10 1.76 16.53
N LEU A 238 -40.16 2.56 15.46
CA LEU A 238 -41.27 3.48 15.17
C LEU A 238 -42.57 2.75 14.82
N ILE A 239 -42.51 1.48 14.40
CA ILE A 239 -43.69 0.66 14.08
C ILE A 239 -44.24 -0.03 15.34
N GLU A 240 -43.41 -0.27 16.36
CA GLU A 240 -43.85 -0.79 17.67
C GLU A 240 -44.35 0.31 18.63
N MET A 241 -44.11 1.59 18.32
CA MET A 241 -44.71 2.73 19.03
C MET A 241 -46.18 2.91 18.61
N ASP A 242 -47.04 2.06 19.18
CA ASP A 242 -48.49 2.10 19.03
C ASP A 242 -49.07 3.45 19.52
N ASP A 243 -50.09 3.91 18.82
CA ASP A 243 -50.84 5.19 18.74
C ASP A 243 -51.31 5.87 20.07
N ARG A 244 -50.53 5.81 21.15
CA ARG A 244 -50.90 6.34 22.49
C ARG A 244 -49.96 7.38 23.08
N SER A 245 -49.02 7.91 22.31
CA SER A 245 -48.08 8.93 22.80
C SER A 245 -47.90 10.13 21.87
N MET A 246 -48.87 10.37 20.97
CA MET A 246 -49.14 11.70 20.42
C MET A 246 -50.27 12.37 21.19
#